data_AF-A0A699TQI3-F1
#
_entry.id   AF-A0A699TQI3-F1
#
_cell.length_a   1.000
_cell.length_b   1.000
_cell.length_c   1.000
_cell.angle_alpha   90.00
_cell.angle_beta   90.00
_cell.angle_gamma   90.00
#
_symmetry.space_group_name_H-M   'P 1'
#
loop_
_entity.id
_entity.type
_entity.pdbx_description
1 polymer ?
#
loop_
_entity_poly.entity_id
_entity_poly.type
_entity_poly.pdbx_seq_one_letter_code
_entity_poly.pdbx_strand_id
1 'polypeptide(L)'
;MSTAYHPKIDGQSERTIQTLEDMLRACAIDFGKDWVNYFPLVKFLYNNSYHASIKAAPFEALYGRKCRSPVCWTEVGEAQILGPELIQETTKKIV
;
A
#
# COMPACT_ATOMS: atom_id res chain seq x y z
N MET A 1 -5.12 -28.32 -5.54
CA MET A 1 -6.59 -28.27 -5.48
C MET A 1 -6.98 -28.13 -4.02
N SER A 2 -7.73 -27.09 -3.64
CA SER A 2 -8.31 -26.99 -2.30
C SER A 2 -9.52 -27.93 -2.21
N THR A 3 -9.68 -28.64 -1.09
CA THR A 3 -10.85 -29.47 -0.80
C THR A 3 -11.98 -28.60 -0.24
N ALA A 4 -13.23 -28.83 -0.66
CA ALA A 4 -14.38 -28.14 -0.08
C ALA A 4 -14.40 -28.29 1.45
N TYR A 5 -14.77 -27.22 2.16
CA TYR A 5 -14.81 -27.15 3.63
C TYR A 5 -13.44 -27.36 4.31
N HIS A 6 -12.38 -26.71 3.82
CA HIS A 6 -11.07 -26.71 4.48
C HIS A 6 -10.72 -25.32 5.07
N PRO A 7 -11.20 -24.99 6.29
CA PRO A 7 -11.10 -23.65 6.89
C PRO A 7 -9.67 -23.12 6.99
N LYS A 8 -8.68 -24.00 7.07
CA LYS A 8 -7.28 -23.61 7.27
C LYS A 8 -6.59 -23.08 6.01
N ILE A 9 -7.08 -23.46 4.82
CA ILE A 9 -6.61 -22.90 3.54
C ILE A 9 -7.51 -21.73 3.16
N ASP A 10 -8.81 -21.84 3.42
CA ASP A 10 -9.78 -20.81 3.03
C ASP A 10 -9.79 -19.57 3.95
N GLY A 11 -9.35 -19.71 5.22
CA GLY A 11 -9.40 -18.59 6.16
C GLY A 11 -8.46 -17.43 5.83
N GLN A 12 -7.36 -17.67 5.11
CA GLN A 12 -6.51 -16.59 4.61
C GLN A 12 -7.19 -15.85 3.45
N SER A 13 -7.78 -16.56 2.50
CA SER A 13 -8.56 -15.97 1.41
C SER A 13 -9.77 -15.19 1.95
N GLU A 14 -10.53 -15.78 2.88
CA GLU A 14 -11.68 -15.14 3.52
C GLU A 14 -11.30 -13.83 4.21
N ARG A 15 -10.22 -13.81 4.99
CA ARG A 15 -9.75 -12.59 5.66
C ARG A 15 -9.29 -11.51 4.67
N THR A 16 -8.62 -11.94 3.60
CA THR A 16 -8.23 -11.06 2.49
C THR A 16 -9.46 -10.46 1.80
N ILE A 17 -10.46 -11.29 1.49
CA ILE A 17 -11.71 -10.85 0.86
C ILE A 17 -12.43 -9.84 1.75
N GLN A 18 -12.55 -10.11 3.06
CA GLN A 18 -13.20 -9.19 4.00
C GLN A 18 -12.52 -7.82 4.02
N THR A 19 -11.18 -7.79 4.04
CA THR A 19 -10.41 -6.54 4.04
C THR A 19 -10.65 -5.74 2.76
N LEU A 20 -10.68 -6.42 1.61
CA LEU A 20 -10.97 -5.79 0.33
C LEU A 20 -12.40 -5.23 0.28
N GLU A 21 -13.37 -5.99 0.78
CA GLU A 21 -14.77 -5.54 0.86
C GLU A 21 -14.92 -4.30 1.73
N ASP A 22 -14.25 -4.22 2.87
CA ASP A 22 -14.32 -3.06 3.75
C ASP A 22 -13.68 -1.82 3.11
N MET A 23 -12.56 -1.98 2.40
CA MET A 23 -11.95 -0.89 1.60
C MET A 23 -12.89 -0.41 0.49
N LEU A 24 -13.55 -1.34 -0.20
CA LEU A 24 -14.52 -1.02 -1.25
C LEU A 24 -15.77 -0.35 -0.68
N ARG A 25 -16.22 -0.76 0.50
CA ARG A 25 -17.35 -0.13 1.19
C ARG A 25 -17.05 1.31 1.57
N ALA A 26 -15.87 1.58 2.11
CA ALA A 26 -15.41 2.95 2.39
C ALA A 26 -15.37 3.79 1.10
N CYS A 27 -14.79 3.24 0.03
CA CYS A 27 -14.75 3.88 -1.29
C CYS A 27 -16.16 4.19 -1.84
N ALA A 28 -17.11 3.26 -1.71
CA ALA A 28 -18.49 3.48 -2.13
C ALA A 28 -19.19 4.58 -1.32
N ILE A 29 -18.89 4.72 -0.03
CA ILE A 29 -19.42 5.79 0.83
C ILE A 29 -18.87 7.15 0.39
N ASP A 30 -17.56 7.24 0.14
CA ASP A 30 -16.90 8.52 -0.16
C ASP A 30 -17.14 9.01 -1.60
N PHE A 31 -17.18 8.09 -2.56
CA PHE A 31 -17.26 8.41 -3.99
C PHE A 31 -18.64 8.12 -4.62
N GLY A 32 -19.60 7.63 -3.84
CA GLY A 32 -20.99 7.42 -4.27
C GLY A 32 -21.07 6.50 -5.50
N LYS A 33 -21.74 6.94 -6.56
CA LYS A 33 -21.93 6.14 -7.80
C LYS A 33 -20.66 5.99 -8.64
N ASP A 34 -19.67 6.85 -8.44
CA ASP A 34 -18.43 6.88 -9.21
C ASP A 34 -17.33 5.98 -8.63
N TRP A 35 -17.62 5.27 -7.51
CA TRP A 35 -16.68 4.39 -6.81
C TRP A 35 -15.97 3.38 -7.73
N VAL A 36 -16.63 2.94 -8.80
CA VAL A 36 -16.06 2.02 -9.79
C VAL A 36 -14.82 2.60 -10.45
N ASN A 37 -14.80 3.92 -10.70
CA ASN A 37 -13.63 4.61 -11.27
C ASN A 37 -12.43 4.62 -10.32
N TYR A 38 -12.65 4.41 -9.02
CA TYR A 38 -11.63 4.34 -7.97
C TYR A 38 -11.22 2.91 -7.63
N PHE A 39 -11.81 1.90 -8.27
CA PHE A 39 -11.40 0.50 -8.10
C PHE A 39 -9.89 0.25 -8.35
N PRO A 40 -9.25 0.87 -9.37
CA PRO A 40 -7.80 0.77 -9.55
C PRO A 40 -7.02 1.32 -8.34
N LEU A 41 -7.53 2.38 -7.69
CA LEU A 41 -6.91 2.98 -6.52
C LEU A 41 -7.03 2.07 -5.29
N VAL A 42 -8.21 1.46 -5.07
CA VAL A 42 -8.41 0.48 -3.99
C VAL A 42 -7.48 -0.72 -4.15
N LYS A 43 -7.39 -1.27 -5.37
CA LYS A 43 -6.46 -2.36 -5.70
C LYS A 43 -5.01 -1.95 -5.45
N PHE A 44 -4.65 -0.72 -5.83
CA PHE A 44 -3.32 -0.18 -5.59
C PHE A 44 -3.03 -0.06 -4.08
N LEU A 45 -3.95 0.48 -3.30
CA LEU A 45 -3.83 0.62 -1.84
C LEU A 45 -3.67 -0.75 -1.16
N TYR A 46 -4.52 -1.71 -1.50
CA TYR A 46 -4.46 -3.05 -0.90
C TYR A 46 -3.12 -3.75 -1.15
N ASN A 47 -2.62 -3.70 -2.39
CA ASN A 47 -1.36 -4.37 -2.77
C ASN A 47 -0.12 -3.71 -2.16
N ASN A 48 -0.19 -2.43 -1.81
CA ASN A 48 0.94 -1.64 -1.33
C ASN A 48 0.90 -1.33 0.17
N SER A 49 -0.23 -1.61 0.83
CA SER A 49 -0.34 -1.47 2.28
C SER A 49 0.34 -2.63 2.99
N TYR A 50 0.86 -2.37 4.18
CA TYR A 50 1.51 -3.39 5.01
C TYR A 50 0.49 -4.42 5.53
N HIS A 51 0.80 -5.70 5.39
CA HIS A 51 -0.03 -6.79 5.90
C HIS A 51 0.70 -7.52 7.02
N ALA A 52 0.14 -7.49 8.23
CA ALA A 52 0.77 -8.08 9.41
C ALA A 52 1.00 -9.59 9.32
N SER A 53 0.18 -10.32 8.56
CA SER A 53 0.31 -11.78 8.36
C SER A 53 1.56 -12.17 7.56
N ILE A 54 1.91 -11.39 6.54
CA ILE A 54 3.08 -11.61 5.69
C ILE A 54 4.27 -10.70 6.06
N LYS A 55 4.07 -9.78 7.02
CA LYS A 55 5.06 -8.79 7.49
C LYS A 55 5.67 -7.92 6.39
N ALA A 56 4.92 -7.70 5.32
CA ALA A 56 5.30 -6.91 4.15
C ALA A 56 4.04 -6.43 3.42
N ALA A 57 4.18 -5.57 2.43
CA ALA A 57 3.11 -5.37 1.46
C ALA A 57 3.03 -6.57 0.49
N PRO A 58 1.83 -6.97 0.02
CA PRO A 58 1.71 -8.04 -0.97
C PRO A 58 2.55 -7.81 -2.24
N PHE A 59 2.67 -6.56 -2.69
CA PHE A 59 3.55 -6.19 -3.81
C PHE A 59 5.03 -6.44 -3.49
N GLU A 60 5.47 -6.06 -2.29
CA GLU A 60 6.86 -6.28 -1.84
C GLU A 60 7.17 -7.78 -1.73
N ALA A 61 6.26 -8.56 -1.18
CA ALA A 61 6.41 -10.00 -1.06
C ALA A 61 6.50 -10.70 -2.43
N LEU A 62 5.76 -10.20 -3.43
CA LEU A 62 5.72 -10.78 -4.77
C LEU A 62 6.94 -10.39 -5.62
N TYR A 63 7.38 -9.14 -5.56
CA TYR A 63 8.41 -8.60 -6.46
C TYR A 63 9.76 -8.35 -5.78
N GLY A 64 9.85 -8.56 -4.46
CA GLY A 64 11.06 -8.31 -3.68
C GLY A 64 11.47 -6.84 -3.57
N ARG A 65 10.58 -5.90 -3.94
CA ARG A 65 10.86 -4.45 -3.90
C ARG A 65 9.60 -3.66 -3.59
N LYS A 66 9.77 -2.45 -3.03
CA LYS A 66 8.67 -1.52 -2.82
C LYS A 66 8.09 -1.02 -4.15
N CYS A 67 6.79 -0.78 -4.17
CA CYS A 67 6.16 -0.19 -5.35
C CYS A 67 6.63 1.24 -5.56
N ARG A 68 6.98 1.57 -6.79
CA ARG A 68 7.32 2.93 -7.19
C ARG A 68 6.08 3.56 -7.81
N SER A 69 5.47 4.49 -7.09
CA SER A 69 4.29 5.22 -7.54
C SER A 69 4.64 6.71 -7.66
N PRO A 70 4.05 7.44 -8.62
CA PRO A 70 4.18 8.90 -8.67
C PRO A 70 3.82 9.61 -7.36
N VAL A 71 3.03 8.95 -6.50
CA VAL A 71 2.58 9.46 -5.19
C VAL A 71 3.47 8.95 -4.04
N CYS A 72 4.28 7.90 -4.25
CA CYS A 72 5.15 7.28 -3.26
C CYS A 72 6.59 7.22 -3.82
N TRP A 73 7.28 8.36 -3.73
CA TRP A 73 8.68 8.54 -4.14
C TRP A 73 9.67 8.47 -2.98
N THR A 74 9.24 7.95 -1.83
CA THR A 74 10.15 7.75 -0.71
C THR A 74 10.18 6.29 -0.35
N GLU A 75 11.38 5.71 -0.43
CA GLU A 75 11.68 4.52 0.34
C GLU A 75 11.35 4.85 1.79
N VAL A 76 10.26 4.30 2.32
CA VAL A 76 10.00 4.32 3.77
C VAL A 76 11.13 3.50 4.39
N GLY A 77 12.25 4.16 4.71
CA GLY A 77 13.53 3.55 5.06
C GLY A 77 14.76 4.39 4.67
N GLU A 78 14.70 5.20 3.61
CA GLU A 78 15.76 6.15 3.24
C GLU A 78 15.24 7.59 3.26
N ALA A 79 14.66 8.00 4.38
CA ALA A 79 14.99 9.34 4.82
C ALA A 79 16.46 9.28 5.25
N GLN A 80 17.41 9.37 4.30
CA GLN A 80 18.71 9.90 4.66
C GLN A 80 18.38 11.25 5.29
N ILE A 81 18.58 11.35 6.61
CA ILE A 81 18.60 12.61 7.31
C ILE A 81 19.80 13.34 6.72
N LEU A 82 19.57 13.97 5.57
CA LEU A 82 20.56 14.78 4.90
C LEU A 82 20.69 15.99 5.81
N GLY A 83 21.80 16.01 6.53
CA GLY A 83 22.00 16.85 7.70
C GLY A 83 21.92 18.35 7.41
N PRO A 84 22.15 19.18 8.43
CA PRO A 84 22.10 20.64 8.33
C PRO A 84 23.05 21.26 7.28
N GLU A 85 23.92 20.47 6.67
CA GLU A 85 24.82 20.85 5.58
C GLU A 85 24.06 21.42 4.36
N LEU A 86 22.92 20.83 3.98
CA LEU A 86 22.16 21.30 2.82
C LEU A 86 21.38 22.59 3.11
N ILE A 87 21.00 22.81 4.37
CA ILE A 87 20.43 24.07 4.85
C ILE A 87 21.50 25.17 4.81
N GLN A 88 22.74 24.88 5.19
CA GLN A 88 23.84 25.83 5.04
C GLN A 88 24.19 26.12 3.58
N GLU A 89 24.17 25.10 2.72
CA GLU A 89 24.45 25.27 1.28
C GLU A 89 23.39 26.13 0.59
N THR A 90 22.11 25.90 0.89
CA THR A 90 21.02 26.73 0.36
C THR A 90 21.04 28.15 0.92
N THR A 91 21.38 28.34 2.19
CA THR A 91 21.53 29.67 2.79
C THR A 91 22.67 30.47 2.16
N LYS A 92 23.79 29.81 1.81
CA LYS A 92 24.92 30.47 1.12
C LYS A 92 24.61 30.88 -0.32
N LYS A 93 23.62 30.28 -0.98
CA LYS A 93 23.23 30.60 -2.36
C LYS A 93 22.19 31.72 -2.45
N ILE A 94 21.60 32.14 -1.33
CA ILE A 94 20.58 33.20 -1.26
C ILE A 94 21.20 34.57 -0.95
N VAL A 95 22.48 34.63 -0.56
CA VAL A 95 23.27 35.87 -0.37
C VAL A 95 24.08 36.19 -1.62
#